data_AF-A0AAD6YS90-F1
#
_entry.id   AF-A0AAD6YS90-F1
#
_cell.length_a   1.000
_cell.length_b   1.000
_cell.length_c   1.000
_cell.angle_alpha   90.00
_cell.angle_beta   90.00
_cell.angle_gamma   90.00
#
_symmetry.space_group_name_H-M   'P 1'
#
loop_
_entity.id
_entity.type
_entity.pdbx_description
1 polymer ?
#
loop_
_entity_poly.entity_id
_entity_poly.type
_entity_poly.pdbx_seq_one_letter_code
_entity_poly.pdbx_strand_id
1 'polypeptide(L)'
;MVSGKNRLYIAYYSRGFHTALLFAPKNPSPKNRTPDTTRYHVYYTILESGEVQWQYEEKLVFPRTPKLVAVMLLFKLTPGWNQQAISNLLRQVPVPVENKNKWDCPHSNTHWVSHRWVWAAIDKLVAAGAINPEGPGLASTAEGVWRTGLRFAEPYRVKSWDPNLQYALPTCDTAGNSIKTEFPAR
;
A
#
# COMPACT_ATOMS: atom_id res chain seq x y z
N MET A 1 22.77 16.71 -1.88
CA MET A 1 21.70 15.83 -1.34
C MET A 1 21.51 14.69 -2.32
N VAL A 2 21.75 13.44 -1.90
CA VAL A 2 21.54 12.29 -2.79
C VAL A 2 20.05 12.24 -3.11
N SER A 3 19.70 12.49 -4.38
CA SER A 3 18.34 12.29 -4.89
C SER A 3 17.97 10.83 -4.66
N GLY A 4 17.32 10.56 -3.52
CA GLY A 4 16.96 9.22 -3.10
C GLY A 4 16.12 8.55 -4.17
N LYS A 5 16.49 7.33 -4.56
CA LYS A 5 15.70 6.52 -5.50
C LYS A 5 14.43 6.08 -4.79
N ASN A 6 13.42 6.95 -4.74
CA ASN A 6 12.16 6.66 -4.06
C ASN A 6 11.33 5.63 -4.84
N ARG A 7 10.51 4.91 -4.10
CA ARG A 7 9.70 3.80 -4.58
C ARG A 7 8.30 3.94 -4.02
N LEU A 8 7.33 3.61 -4.85
CA LEU A 8 5.95 3.49 -4.43
C LEU A 8 5.55 2.02 -4.50
N TYR A 9 4.96 1.51 -3.43
CA TYR A 9 4.48 0.14 -3.34
C TYR A 9 3.01 0.08 -2.97
N ILE A 10 2.33 -0.98 -3.40
CA ILE A 10 1.09 -1.43 -2.76
C ILE A 10 1.48 -2.41 -1.66
N ALA A 11 1.01 -2.17 -0.44
CA ALA A 11 1.23 -3.03 0.72
C ALA A 11 -0.01 -3.82 1.06
N TYR A 12 0.18 -5.12 1.34
CA TYR A 12 -0.87 -6.07 1.69
C TYR A 12 -0.66 -6.54 3.13
N TYR A 13 -1.63 -6.28 4.01
CA TYR A 13 -1.54 -6.63 5.44
C TYR A 13 -2.42 -7.85 5.80
N SER A 14 -2.06 -8.56 6.86
CA SER A 14 -2.68 -9.85 7.23
C SER A 14 -4.12 -9.75 7.75
N ARG A 15 -4.54 -8.59 8.27
CA ARG A 15 -5.92 -8.33 8.72
C ARG A 15 -6.84 -8.11 7.52
N GLY A 16 -7.50 -9.19 7.07
CA GLY A 16 -8.50 -9.17 5.98
C GLY A 16 -8.01 -8.51 4.68
N PHE A 17 -6.70 -8.56 4.42
CA PHE A 17 -6.03 -7.85 3.32
C PHE A 17 -6.30 -6.35 3.29
N HIS A 18 -6.26 -5.68 4.45
CA HIS A 18 -6.10 -4.23 4.46
C HIS A 18 -4.96 -3.82 3.53
N THR A 19 -5.20 -2.85 2.65
CA THR A 19 -4.19 -2.35 1.72
C THR A 19 -3.83 -0.90 1.95
N ALA A 20 -2.58 -0.59 1.67
CA ALA A 20 -2.02 0.75 1.77
C ALA A 20 -1.08 1.03 0.59
N LEU A 21 -0.76 2.30 0.40
CA LEU A 21 0.40 2.70 -0.39
C LEU A 21 1.59 2.98 0.54
N LEU A 22 2.79 2.54 0.16
CA LEU A 22 4.03 2.85 0.86
C LEU A 22 4.95 3.67 -0.05
N PHE A 23 5.35 4.84 0.43
CA PHE A 23 6.47 5.58 -0.13
C PHE A 23 7.71 5.25 0.70
N ALA A 24 8.72 4.66 0.08
CA ALA A 24 9.96 4.28 0.75
C ALA A 24 11.18 4.67 -0.11
N PRO A 25 12.33 4.96 0.50
CA PRO A 25 13.59 5.02 -0.23
C PRO A 25 13.95 3.62 -0.78
N LYS A 26 14.84 3.55 -1.76
CA LYS A 26 15.45 2.27 -2.16
C LYS A 26 16.20 1.67 -0.97
N ASN A 27 15.94 0.39 -0.69
CA ASN A 27 16.55 -0.36 0.42
C ASN A 27 16.29 0.29 1.79
N PRO A 28 15.03 0.46 2.23
CA PRO A 28 14.76 1.04 3.53
C PRO A 28 15.38 0.16 4.63
N SER A 29 16.11 0.78 5.55
CA SER A 29 16.99 0.04 6.46
C SER A 29 16.21 -0.41 7.69
N PRO A 30 16.06 -1.73 7.95
CA PRO A 30 15.45 -2.21 9.19
C PRO A 30 16.36 -2.00 10.41
N LYS A 31 17.65 -1.68 10.18
CA LYS A 31 18.63 -1.38 11.24
C LYS A 31 18.54 0.05 11.73
N ASN A 32 17.96 0.94 10.92
CA ASN A 32 17.72 2.30 11.35
C ASN A 32 16.62 2.26 12.41
N ARG A 33 16.92 2.72 13.62
CA ARG A 33 15.90 2.89 14.68
C ARG A 33 14.88 3.98 14.34
N THR A 34 15.00 4.61 13.18
CA THR A 34 14.14 5.69 12.70
C THR A 34 13.26 5.20 11.56
N PRO A 35 11.93 5.43 11.64
CA PRO A 35 11.02 5.30 10.52
C PRO A 35 11.50 6.08 9.27
N ASP A 36 11.48 5.44 8.11
CA ASP A 36 11.89 6.05 6.82
C ASP A 36 10.88 5.80 5.68
N THR A 37 9.75 5.17 6.00
CA THR A 37 8.71 4.80 5.05
C THR A 37 7.43 5.52 5.43
N THR A 38 6.76 6.15 4.47
CA THR A 38 5.45 6.77 4.71
C THR A 38 4.36 5.86 4.21
N ARG A 39 3.42 5.53 5.10
CA ARG A 39 2.22 4.76 4.77
C ARG A 39 1.03 5.70 4.57
N TYR A 40 0.34 5.49 3.45
CA TYR A 40 -0.93 6.13 3.14
C TYR A 40 -2.00 5.07 3.06
N HIS A 41 -3.04 5.19 3.87
CA HIS A 41 -4.16 4.26 3.86
C HIS A 41 -5.43 4.91 4.38
N VAL A 42 -6.54 4.21 4.21
CA VAL A 42 -7.78 4.53 4.93
C VAL A 42 -8.07 3.44 5.93
N TYR A 43 -8.46 3.82 7.14
CA TYR A 43 -8.80 2.92 8.22
C TYR A 43 -10.16 3.33 8.80
N TYR A 44 -10.81 2.41 9.49
CA TYR A 44 -12.05 2.72 10.18
C TYR A 44 -11.82 2.96 11.67
N THR A 45 -12.61 3.86 12.22
CA THR A 45 -12.86 4.01 13.65
C THR A 45 -14.32 3.68 13.93
N ILE A 46 -14.62 3.27 15.16
CA ILE A 46 -16.00 3.11 15.64
C ILE A 46 -16.24 4.29 16.56
N LEU A 47 -17.22 5.13 16.22
CA LEU A 47 -17.62 6.27 17.03
C LEU A 47 -18.33 5.81 18.30
N GLU A 48 -18.47 6.70 19.29
CA GLU A 48 -19.25 6.42 20.50
C GLU A 48 -20.70 6.03 20.19
N SER A 49 -21.25 6.53 19.08
CA SER A 49 -22.56 6.15 18.55
C SER A 49 -22.65 4.72 18.00
N GLY A 50 -21.53 4.01 17.89
CA GLY A 50 -21.42 2.72 17.21
C GLY A 50 -21.30 2.81 15.69
N GLU A 51 -21.36 4.01 15.10
CA GLU A 51 -21.18 4.20 13.67
C GLU A 51 -19.72 4.01 13.25
N VAL A 52 -19.52 3.32 12.11
CA VAL A 52 -18.20 3.14 11.50
C VAL A 52 -17.85 4.38 10.68
N GLN A 53 -16.72 5.00 10.97
CA GLN A 53 -16.20 6.14 10.21
C GLN A 53 -14.88 5.78 9.54
N TRP A 54 -14.80 5.95 8.23
CA TRP A 54 -13.57 5.78 7.46
C TRP A 54 -12.78 7.08 7.38
N GLN A 55 -11.48 7.00 7.66
CA GLN A 55 -10.58 8.14 7.72
C GLN A 55 -9.29 7.84 6.96
N TYR A 56 -8.74 8.85 6.29
CA TYR A 56 -7.41 8.79 5.69
C TYR A 56 -6.33 9.05 6.74
N GLU A 57 -5.30 8.22 6.78
CA GLU A 57 -4.08 8.44 7.58
C GLU A 57 -2.85 8.43 6.67
N GLU A 58 -2.03 9.45 6.86
CA GLU A 58 -0.64 9.50 6.41
C GLU A 58 0.25 9.38 7.65
N LYS A 59 1.14 8.40 7.67
CA LYS A 59 2.01 8.16 8.84
C LYS A 59 3.39 7.70 8.43
N LEU A 60 4.41 8.29 9.06
CA LEU A 60 5.77 7.79 9.01
C LEU A 60 5.87 6.51 9.85
N VAL A 61 6.27 5.40 9.23
CA VAL A 61 6.30 4.06 9.80
C VAL A 61 7.63 3.38 9.57
N PHE A 62 7.91 2.35 10.38
CA PHE A 62 8.98 1.43 10.04
C PHE A 62 8.66 0.72 8.72
N PRO A 63 9.66 0.48 7.86
CA PRO A 63 9.47 -0.14 6.55
C PRO A 63 8.87 -1.53 6.63
N ARG A 64 8.96 -2.18 7.80
CA ARG A 64 8.47 -3.52 8.01
C ARG A 64 7.78 -3.68 9.35
N THR A 65 6.71 -4.46 9.34
CA THR A 65 5.96 -4.85 10.54
C THR A 65 5.56 -6.33 10.43
N PRO A 66 5.32 -7.03 11.55
CA PRO A 66 4.84 -8.43 11.51
C PRO A 66 3.44 -8.60 10.88
N LYS A 67 2.75 -7.50 10.55
CA LYS A 67 1.45 -7.52 9.90
C LYS A 67 1.56 -7.38 8.38
N LEU A 68 2.70 -6.95 7.86
CA LEU A 68 2.92 -6.72 6.44
C LEU A 68 3.29 -8.05 5.76
N VAL A 69 2.42 -8.52 4.88
CA VAL A 69 2.50 -9.86 4.26
C VAL A 69 3.42 -9.85 3.04
N ALA A 70 3.18 -8.90 2.15
CA ALA A 70 3.89 -8.73 0.90
C ALA A 70 3.72 -7.29 0.41
N VAL A 71 4.57 -6.90 -0.54
CA VAL A 71 4.45 -5.63 -1.26
C VAL A 71 4.53 -5.87 -2.77
N MET A 72 3.87 -5.01 -3.53
CA MET A 72 4.05 -4.92 -4.99
C MET A 72 4.75 -3.61 -5.28
N LEU A 73 5.88 -3.65 -6.01
CA LEU A 73 6.52 -2.44 -6.50
C LEU A 73 5.67 -1.85 -7.61
N LEU A 74 4.98 -0.75 -7.31
CA LEU A 74 4.12 -0.06 -8.27
C LEU A 74 4.94 0.79 -9.24
N PHE A 75 5.85 1.60 -8.70
CA PHE A 75 6.68 2.46 -9.54
C PHE A 75 7.98 2.91 -8.87
N LYS A 76 8.99 3.16 -9.71
CA LYS A 76 10.24 3.82 -9.32
C LYS A 76 10.08 5.30 -9.64
N LEU A 77 9.94 6.14 -8.61
CA LEU A 77 9.63 7.55 -8.79
C LEU A 77 10.79 8.29 -9.47
N THR A 78 10.45 9.13 -10.45
CA THR A 78 11.41 10.01 -11.13
C THR A 78 11.82 11.18 -10.22
N PRO A 79 12.99 11.80 -10.47
CA PRO A 79 13.36 13.04 -9.80
C PRO A 79 12.25 14.09 -9.96
N GLY A 80 11.77 14.66 -8.85
CA GLY A 80 10.62 15.57 -8.82
C GLY A 80 9.45 15.06 -7.98
N TRP A 81 9.23 13.74 -7.94
CA TRP A 81 8.23 13.11 -7.07
C TRP A 81 8.84 12.75 -5.71
N ASN A 82 8.81 13.73 -4.81
CA ASN A 82 9.20 13.54 -3.41
C ASN A 82 7.99 13.15 -2.53
N GLN A 83 8.26 12.82 -1.26
CA GLN A 83 7.21 12.43 -0.31
C GLN A 83 6.11 13.48 -0.24
N GLN A 84 6.45 14.76 -0.09
CA GLN A 84 5.49 15.86 0.03
C GLN A 84 4.56 15.96 -1.18
N ALA A 85 5.09 15.82 -2.39
CA ALA A 85 4.32 15.85 -3.62
C ALA A 85 3.31 14.69 -3.69
N ILE A 86 3.73 13.48 -3.31
CA ILE A 86 2.86 12.32 -3.21
C ILE A 86 1.80 12.51 -2.12
N SER A 87 2.18 12.97 -0.92
CA SER A 87 1.25 13.27 0.18
C SER A 87 0.17 14.27 -0.23
N ASN A 88 0.55 15.35 -0.91
CA ASN A 88 -0.36 16.40 -1.36
C ASN A 88 -1.39 15.87 -2.39
N LEU A 89 -0.98 14.94 -3.26
CA LEU A 89 -1.89 14.28 -4.19
C LEU A 89 -2.84 13.32 -3.47
N LEU A 90 -2.30 12.48 -2.58
CA LEU A 90 -3.07 11.42 -1.93
C LEU A 90 -4.12 11.96 -0.94
N ARG A 91 -3.87 13.12 -0.32
CA ARG A 91 -4.87 13.83 0.51
C ARG A 91 -6.10 14.28 -0.26
N GLN A 92 -6.01 14.42 -1.58
CA GLN A 92 -7.14 14.81 -2.45
C GLN A 92 -7.97 13.60 -2.90
N VAL A 93 -7.52 12.38 -2.62
CA VAL A 93 -8.26 11.17 -2.98
C VAL A 93 -9.42 11.01 -2.00
N PRO A 94 -10.68 11.05 -2.47
CA PRO A 94 -11.83 10.95 -1.57
C PRO A 94 -11.84 9.58 -0.89
N VAL A 95 -12.11 9.57 0.41
CA VAL A 95 -12.38 8.33 1.14
C VAL A 95 -13.74 7.81 0.68
N PRO A 96 -13.84 6.59 0.12
CA PRO A 96 -15.12 6.05 -0.32
C PRO A 96 -16.11 5.99 0.84
N VAL A 97 -17.27 6.62 0.67
CA VAL A 97 -18.37 6.53 1.64
C VAL A 97 -19.10 5.20 1.41
N GLU A 98 -19.30 4.45 2.48
CA GLU A 98 -20.16 3.27 2.45
C GLU A 98 -21.61 3.73 2.31
N ASN A 99 -22.26 3.46 1.17
CA ASN A 99 -23.70 3.65 1.08
C ASN A 99 -24.36 2.70 2.09
N LYS A 100 -25.11 3.27 3.04
CA LYS A 100 -25.82 2.57 4.14
C LYS A 100 -26.78 1.44 3.68
N ASN A 101 -26.92 1.20 2.37
CA ASN A 101 -27.85 0.25 1.77
C ASN A 101 -27.20 -1.08 1.31
N LYS A 102 -25.96 -1.39 1.70
CA LYS A 102 -25.32 -2.71 1.44
C LYS A 102 -24.89 -3.39 2.73
N TRP A 103 -25.85 -3.64 3.61
CA TRP A 103 -25.69 -4.53 4.78
C TRP A 103 -25.92 -6.01 4.46
N ASP A 104 -25.98 -6.42 3.18
CA ASP A 104 -26.18 -7.82 2.79
C ASP A 104 -24.96 -8.74 3.00
N CYS A 105 -23.94 -8.30 3.74
CA CYS A 105 -22.81 -9.14 4.13
C CYS A 105 -22.40 -8.81 5.56
N PRO A 106 -22.95 -9.50 6.59
CA PRO A 106 -22.82 -9.06 7.98
C PRO A 106 -21.39 -9.14 8.55
N HIS A 107 -20.42 -9.77 7.86
CA HIS A 107 -19.09 -10.02 8.44
C HIS A 107 -17.91 -10.05 7.45
N SER A 108 -18.05 -9.77 6.15
CA SER A 108 -17.03 -10.19 5.16
C SER A 108 -16.22 -9.11 4.45
N ASN A 109 -16.58 -7.82 4.48
CA ASN A 109 -15.95 -6.84 3.57
C ASN A 109 -15.51 -5.51 4.18
N THR A 110 -15.19 -5.47 5.47
CA THR A 110 -14.69 -4.25 6.13
C THR A 110 -13.46 -3.66 5.42
N HIS A 111 -12.66 -4.45 4.70
CA HIS A 111 -11.46 -3.94 4.02
C HIS A 111 -11.71 -3.34 2.62
N TRP A 112 -12.93 -3.44 2.10
CA TRP A 112 -13.31 -2.97 0.76
C TRP A 112 -13.00 -1.49 0.53
N VAL A 113 -13.20 -0.65 1.56
CA VAL A 113 -12.92 0.78 1.48
C VAL A 113 -11.42 1.03 1.30
N SER A 114 -10.56 0.26 1.98
CA SER A 114 -9.11 0.35 1.82
C SER A 114 -8.64 -0.03 0.42
N HIS A 115 -9.30 -1.01 -0.21
CA HIS A 115 -8.99 -1.45 -1.57
C HIS A 115 -9.38 -0.37 -2.58
N ARG A 116 -10.62 0.11 -2.51
CA ARG A 116 -11.14 1.14 -3.43
C ARG A 116 -10.39 2.46 -3.31
N TRP A 117 -10.00 2.84 -2.09
CA TRP A 117 -9.19 4.03 -1.91
C TRP A 117 -7.81 3.87 -2.58
N VAL A 118 -7.17 2.70 -2.46
CA VAL A 118 -5.91 2.42 -3.18
C VAL A 118 -6.10 2.50 -4.70
N TRP A 119 -7.21 1.99 -5.24
CA TRP A 119 -7.49 2.08 -6.68
C TRP A 119 -7.60 3.54 -7.13
N ALA A 120 -8.43 4.33 -6.44
CA ALA A 120 -8.59 5.76 -6.72
C ALA A 120 -7.28 6.54 -6.56
N ALA A 121 -6.44 6.15 -5.60
CA ALA A 121 -5.12 6.73 -5.41
C ALA A 121 -4.17 6.43 -6.57
N ILE A 122 -4.17 5.19 -7.08
CA ILE A 122 -3.40 4.82 -8.27
C ILE A 122 -3.86 5.64 -9.47
N ASP A 123 -5.18 5.74 -9.71
CA ASP A 123 -5.72 6.53 -10.83
C ASP A 123 -5.32 8.01 -10.71
N LYS A 124 -5.37 8.59 -9.51
CA LYS A 124 -4.94 9.97 -9.25
C LYS A 124 -3.44 10.17 -9.52
N LEU A 125 -2.61 9.19 -9.17
CA LEU A 125 -1.17 9.23 -9.43
C LEU A 125 -0.84 9.09 -10.92
N VAL A 126 -1.57 8.25 -11.66
CA VAL A 126 -1.48 8.14 -13.13
C VAL A 126 -1.85 9.48 -13.76
N ALA A 127 -3.01 10.04 -13.39
CA ALA A 127 -3.51 11.30 -13.94
C ALA A 127 -2.56 12.48 -13.68
N ALA A 128 -1.84 12.47 -12.56
CA ALA A 128 -0.85 13.49 -12.21
C ALA A 128 0.52 13.27 -12.87
N GLY A 129 0.75 12.15 -13.58
CA GLY A 129 2.05 11.80 -14.15
C GLY A 129 3.10 11.34 -13.13
N ALA A 130 2.67 10.96 -11.91
CA ALA A 130 3.54 10.42 -10.87
C ALA A 130 3.97 8.98 -11.16
N ILE A 131 3.09 8.24 -11.84
CA ILE A 131 3.34 6.90 -12.34
C ILE A 131 2.96 6.86 -13.82
N ASN A 132 3.79 6.24 -14.65
CA ASN A 132 3.54 6.16 -16.09
C ASN A 132 2.68 4.91 -16.39
N PRO A 133 1.47 5.05 -16.97
CA PRO A 133 0.63 3.92 -17.33
C PRO A 133 1.23 3.05 -18.44
N GLU A 134 2.05 3.63 -19.32
CA GLU A 134 2.72 2.94 -20.44
C GLU A 134 4.07 2.32 -20.05
N GLY A 135 4.50 2.49 -18.79
CA GLY A 135 5.62 1.73 -18.27
C GLY A 135 5.33 0.22 -18.32
N PRO A 136 6.35 -0.65 -18.27
CA PRO A 136 6.22 -2.11 -18.40
C PRO A 136 5.44 -2.80 -17.26
N GLY A 137 4.56 -2.07 -16.57
CA GLY A 137 3.90 -2.53 -15.38
C GLY A 137 2.43 -2.14 -15.19
N LEU A 138 1.91 -1.10 -15.83
CA LEU A 138 0.52 -0.63 -15.61
C LEU A 138 -0.38 -0.83 -16.84
N ALA A 139 -0.14 -1.89 -17.62
CA ALA A 139 -0.99 -2.28 -18.75
C ALA A 139 -2.43 -2.71 -18.37
N SER A 140 -2.84 -2.51 -17.12
CA SER A 140 -4.15 -2.89 -16.58
C SER A 140 -4.71 -1.78 -15.69
N THR A 141 -6.01 -1.86 -15.40
CA THR A 141 -6.70 -0.93 -14.49
C THR A 141 -6.09 -0.97 -13.09
N ALA A 142 -6.29 0.08 -12.28
CA ALA A 142 -5.82 0.11 -10.89
C ALA A 142 -6.33 -1.10 -10.06
N GLU A 143 -7.58 -1.52 -10.30
CA GLU A 143 -8.12 -2.75 -9.72
C GLU A 143 -7.37 -3.99 -10.21
N GLY A 144 -7.06 -4.09 -11.51
CA GLY A 144 -6.30 -5.19 -12.08
C GLY A 144 -4.91 -5.35 -11.47
N VAL A 145 -4.17 -4.24 -11.34
CA VAL A 145 -2.85 -4.20 -10.67
C VAL A 145 -2.97 -4.64 -9.22
N TRP A 146 -3.95 -4.13 -8.48
CA TRP A 146 -4.21 -4.53 -7.10
C TRP A 146 -4.55 -6.04 -7.00
N ARG A 147 -5.40 -6.58 -7.87
CA ARG A 147 -5.77 -8.01 -7.89
C ARG A 147 -4.55 -8.89 -8.16
N THR A 148 -3.67 -8.47 -9.06
CA THR A 148 -2.42 -9.18 -9.34
C THR A 148 -1.53 -9.27 -8.09
N GLY A 149 -1.38 -8.18 -7.35
CA GLY A 149 -0.56 -8.17 -6.13
C GLY A 149 -1.21 -8.92 -4.98
N LEU A 150 -2.55 -8.88 -4.90
CA LEU A 150 -3.29 -9.69 -3.94
C LEU A 150 -3.05 -11.18 -4.16
N ARG A 151 -3.16 -11.68 -5.40
CA ARG A 151 -2.86 -13.08 -5.74
C ARG A 151 -1.43 -13.47 -5.39
N PHE A 152 -0.47 -12.57 -5.59
CA PHE A 152 0.91 -12.80 -5.15
C PHE A 152 1.03 -12.87 -3.63
N ALA A 153 0.31 -12.02 -2.89
CA ALA A 153 0.37 -11.95 -1.43
C ALA A 153 -0.31 -13.13 -0.72
N GLU A 154 -1.33 -13.74 -1.35
CA GLU A 154 -2.17 -14.78 -0.75
C GLU A 154 -1.41 -15.98 -0.15
N PRO A 155 -0.46 -16.62 -0.86
CA PRO A 155 0.32 -17.73 -0.31
C PRO A 155 1.12 -17.38 0.94
N TYR A 156 1.46 -16.10 1.12
CA TYR A 156 2.24 -15.62 2.26
C TYR A 156 1.36 -15.24 3.45
N ARG A 157 0.03 -15.14 3.30
CA ARG A 157 -0.90 -14.74 4.36
C ARG A 157 -0.79 -15.62 5.60
N VAL A 158 -0.75 -16.95 5.42
CA VAL A 158 -0.68 -17.91 6.54
C VAL A 158 0.69 -17.90 7.22
N LYS A 159 1.74 -17.55 6.47
CA LYS A 159 3.13 -17.46 6.96
C LYS A 159 3.51 -16.07 7.47
N SER A 160 2.60 -15.09 7.37
CA SER A 160 2.92 -13.67 7.53
C SER A 160 3.17 -13.22 8.97
N TRP A 161 2.80 -14.03 9.96
CA TRP A 161 3.17 -13.77 11.33
C TRP A 161 4.63 -14.20 11.57
N ASP A 162 5.54 -13.29 11.23
CA ASP A 162 6.96 -13.38 11.54
C ASP A 162 7.27 -12.31 12.61
N PRO A 163 7.08 -12.61 13.90
CA PRO A 163 7.26 -11.62 14.97
C PRO A 163 8.69 -11.08 15.03
N ASN A 164 9.66 -11.85 14.52
CA ASN A 164 11.08 -11.54 14.55
C ASN A 164 11.58 -10.95 13.21
N LEU A 165 10.73 -10.90 12.18
CA LEU A 165 11.08 -10.40 10.84
C LEU A 165 12.31 -11.11 10.22
N GLN A 166 12.46 -12.41 10.49
CA GLN A 166 13.60 -13.25 10.09
C GLN A 166 13.74 -13.44 8.57
N TYR A 167 12.63 -13.50 7.85
CA TYR A 167 12.66 -13.67 6.39
C TYR A 167 12.72 -12.32 5.70
N ALA A 168 13.06 -12.19 4.42
CA ALA A 168 12.88 -10.92 3.73
C ALA A 168 11.41 -10.74 3.30
N LEU A 169 10.92 -9.51 3.14
CA LEU A 169 9.51 -9.28 2.80
C LEU A 169 9.25 -9.68 1.34
N PRO A 170 8.31 -10.61 1.04
CA PRO A 170 7.96 -10.98 -0.33
C PRO A 170 7.58 -9.75 -1.16
N THR A 171 8.16 -9.63 -2.35
CA THR A 171 7.95 -8.50 -3.26
C THR A 171 7.70 -8.99 -4.68
N CYS A 172 6.71 -8.43 -5.36
CA CYS A 172 6.49 -8.64 -6.78
C CYS A 172 6.56 -7.34 -7.59
N ASP A 173 6.76 -7.47 -8.90
CA ASP A 173 6.44 -6.40 -9.84
C ASP A 173 4.93 -6.34 -10.11
N THR A 174 4.49 -5.37 -10.90
CA THR A 174 3.07 -5.17 -11.23
C THR A 174 2.49 -6.24 -12.16
N ALA A 175 3.32 -7.07 -12.80
CA ALA A 175 2.89 -8.27 -13.52
C ALA A 175 2.70 -9.48 -12.58
N GLY A 176 3.03 -9.32 -11.29
CA GLY A 176 2.90 -10.36 -10.27
C GLY A 176 4.11 -11.30 -10.20
N ASN A 177 5.19 -11.02 -10.94
CA ASN A 177 6.40 -11.82 -10.89
C ASN A 177 7.17 -11.48 -9.61
N SER A 178 7.69 -12.51 -8.94
CA SER A 178 8.57 -12.33 -7.79
C SER A 178 9.83 -11.57 -8.19
N ILE A 179 10.19 -10.55 -7.42
CA ILE A 179 11.42 -9.77 -7.60
C ILE A 179 12.24 -9.73 -6.32
N LYS A 180 13.54 -9.46 -6.46
CA LYS A 180 14.40 -9.25 -5.29
C LYS A 180 13.85 -8.10 -4.44
N THR A 181 13.51 -8.42 -3.19
CA THR A 181 12.98 -7.44 -2.25
C THR A 181 14.03 -6.42 -1.84
N GLU A 182 13.59 -5.17 -1.73
CA GLU A 182 14.37 -4.08 -1.13
C GLU A 182 14.12 -3.98 0.38
N PHE A 183 13.21 -4.79 0.95
CA PHE A 183 12.85 -4.83 2.37
C PHE A 183 13.47 -6.07 3.04
N PRO A 184 14.68 -5.96 3.61
CA PRO A 184 15.41 -7.12 4.12
C PRO A 184 14.82 -7.68 5.43
N ALA A 185 15.34 -8.85 5.82
CA ALA A 185 15.22 -9.38 7.18
C ALA A 185 15.77 -8.38 8.22
N ARG A 186 15.23 -8.43 9.44
CA ARG A 186 15.71 -7.61 10.55
C ARG A 186 16.90 -8.26 11.26
#